data_AF-A0A2V2RGL0-F1
#
_entry.id   AF-A0A2V2RGL0-F1
#
_cell.length_a   1.000
_cell.length_b   1.000
_cell.length_c   1.000
_cell.angle_alpha   90.00
_cell.angle_beta   90.00
_cell.angle_gamma   90.00
#
_symmetry.space_group_name_H-M   'P 1'
#
loop_
_entity.id
_entity.type
_entity.pdbx_description
1 polymer ?
#
loop_
_entity_poly.entity_id
_entity_poly.type
_entity_poly.pdbx_seq_one_letter_code
_entity_poly.pdbx_strand_id
1 'polypeptide(L)'
;MAAGLLARWQAGTPAATVWGSLKIHLVGILLFLFIPLVLFLFLRFPFGVIPSFVIAIVIMFGHRFLAIPFMNHYRHQRCFWCGRTARTRNTIGISAGQIQEIELCREECTGNALRFFDFCSARKILIRIGIFIPLIWYLITTPLIQLQILQGSVPWNRFIFQFFIAITVVSLSFLYRTGREVKSPAFAFPIHNLFLLGARNTLQVFRYVGIWWIAISLLFVLRNFRLISF
;
A
#
# COMPACT_ATOMS: atom_id res chain seq x y z
N MET A 1 47.58 9.59 -22.91
CA MET A 1 46.20 9.06 -22.97
C MET A 1 45.81 8.13 -21.81
N ALA A 2 46.73 7.59 -21.00
CA ALA A 2 46.40 6.68 -19.89
C ALA A 2 45.84 7.37 -18.61
N ALA A 3 46.08 8.68 -18.42
CA ALA A 3 45.63 9.41 -17.23
C ALA A 3 44.11 9.67 -17.15
N GLY A 4 43.38 9.60 -18.28
CA GLY A 4 41.93 9.82 -18.32
C GLY A 4 41.08 8.61 -17.91
N LEU A 5 41.65 7.39 -17.94
CA LEU A 5 40.94 6.16 -17.58
C LEU A 5 40.93 5.90 -16.07
N LEU A 6 41.96 6.36 -15.34
CA LEU A 6 42.05 6.21 -13.88
C LEU A 6 41.14 7.20 -13.12
N ALA A 7 40.94 8.41 -13.65
CA ALA A 7 39.97 9.37 -13.09
C ALA A 7 38.52 8.87 -13.18
N ARG A 8 38.22 7.98 -14.14
CA ARG A 8 36.91 7.34 -14.31
C ARG A 8 36.67 6.20 -13.31
N TRP A 9 37.73 5.65 -12.70
CA TRP A 9 37.68 4.56 -11.73
C TRP A 9 37.65 5.04 -10.27
N GLN A 10 38.14 6.24 -9.98
CA GLN A 10 38.03 6.88 -8.65
C GLN A 10 36.66 7.54 -8.40
N ALA A 11 35.75 7.53 -9.39
CA ALA A 11 34.37 7.97 -9.26
C ALA A 11 33.52 6.94 -8.50
N GLY A 12 33.75 6.84 -7.18
CA GLY A 12 32.84 6.19 -6.23
C GLY A 12 32.85 4.67 -6.26
N THR A 13 33.47 4.07 -5.25
CA THR A 13 33.34 2.63 -4.96
C THR A 13 31.86 2.21 -4.98
N PRO A 14 31.43 1.33 -5.91
CA PRO A 14 30.04 0.88 -6.01
C PRO A 14 29.56 0.07 -4.79
N ALA A 15 30.48 -0.40 -3.95
CA ALA A 15 30.14 -1.14 -2.73
C ALA A 15 29.40 -0.27 -1.70
N ALA A 16 29.81 0.98 -1.48
CA ALA A 16 29.18 1.87 -0.50
C ALA A 16 27.73 2.27 -0.89
N THR A 17 27.41 2.26 -2.19
CA THR A 17 26.07 2.58 -2.69
C THR A 17 25.11 1.38 -2.65
N VAL A 18 25.63 0.15 -2.82
CA VAL A 18 24.82 -1.08 -2.77
C VAL A 18 24.30 -1.35 -1.35
N TRP A 19 25.16 -1.26 -0.33
CA TRP A 19 24.76 -1.48 1.07
C TRP A 19 23.77 -0.41 1.56
N GLY A 20 23.98 0.85 1.17
CA GLY A 20 23.03 1.93 1.45
C GLY A 20 21.67 1.66 0.79
N SER A 21 21.66 1.23 -0.47
CA SER A 21 20.42 0.87 -1.18
C SER A 21 19.69 -0.28 -0.51
N LEU A 22 20.38 -1.37 -0.17
CA LEU A 22 19.77 -2.54 0.46
C LEU A 22 19.13 -2.18 1.80
N LYS A 23 19.83 -1.41 2.65
CA LYS A 23 19.31 -0.95 3.94
C LYS A 23 18.00 -0.18 3.78
N ILE A 24 17.92 0.73 2.81
CA ILE A 24 16.71 1.52 2.54
C ILE A 24 15.53 0.62 2.13
N HIS A 25 15.77 -0.37 1.28
CA HIS A 25 14.74 -1.31 0.85
C HIS A 25 14.27 -2.20 2.02
N LEU A 26 15.20 -2.71 2.84
CA LEU A 26 14.86 -3.54 4.00
C LEU A 26 14.04 -2.77 5.02
N VAL A 27 14.40 -1.51 5.32
CA VAL A 27 13.60 -0.65 6.21
C VAL A 27 12.23 -0.38 5.60
N GLY A 28 12.15 -0.11 4.30
CA GLY A 28 10.86 0.06 3.59
C GLY A 28 9.97 -1.19 3.68
N ILE A 29 10.54 -2.38 3.49
CA ILE A 29 9.84 -3.67 3.63
C ILE A 29 9.38 -3.88 5.08
N LEU A 30 10.27 -3.64 6.05
CA LEU A 30 9.95 -3.78 7.47
C LEU A 30 8.79 -2.86 7.88
N LEU A 31 8.81 -1.60 7.45
CA LEU A 31 7.70 -0.68 7.68
C LEU A 31 6.43 -1.14 6.95
N PHE A 32 6.54 -1.66 5.72
CA PHE A 32 5.38 -2.16 5.00
C PHE A 32 4.74 -3.38 5.68
N LEU A 33 5.53 -4.24 6.35
CA LEU A 33 5.05 -5.42 7.09
C LEU A 33 4.09 -5.08 8.25
N PHE A 34 4.00 -3.82 8.67
CA PHE A 34 2.98 -3.38 9.62
C PHE A 34 1.55 -3.59 9.07
N ILE A 35 1.35 -3.41 7.77
CA ILE A 35 0.04 -3.61 7.13
C ILE A 35 -0.45 -5.06 7.25
N PRO A 36 0.31 -6.09 6.80
CA PRO A 36 -0.12 -7.48 6.97
C PRO A 36 -0.20 -7.89 8.44
N LEU A 37 0.63 -7.33 9.33
CA LEU A 37 0.52 -7.59 10.78
C LEU A 37 -0.81 -7.09 11.35
N VAL A 38 -1.20 -5.86 11.02
CA VAL A 38 -2.50 -5.29 11.43
C VAL A 38 -3.66 -6.11 10.88
N LEU A 39 -3.59 -6.50 9.60
CA LEU A 39 -4.60 -7.37 9.00
C LEU A 39 -4.66 -8.74 9.68
N PHE A 40 -3.52 -9.32 10.06
CA PHE A 40 -3.47 -10.58 10.81
C PHE A 40 -4.18 -10.44 12.16
N LEU A 41 -3.89 -9.37 12.92
CA LEU A 41 -4.55 -9.08 14.19
C LEU A 41 -6.06 -8.91 14.03
N PHE A 42 -6.50 -8.16 13.01
CA PHE A 42 -7.91 -7.95 12.72
C PHE A 42 -8.62 -9.21 12.25
N LEU A 43 -7.97 -10.08 11.48
CA LEU A 43 -8.64 -11.22 10.88
C LEU A 43 -8.57 -12.48 11.73
N ARG A 44 -7.48 -12.69 12.47
CA ARG A 44 -7.23 -13.94 13.23
C ARG A 44 -7.48 -13.83 14.72
N PHE A 45 -7.49 -12.63 15.29
CA PHE A 45 -7.74 -12.42 16.72
C PHE A 45 -6.88 -13.30 17.65
N PRO A 46 -5.54 -13.32 17.49
CA PRO A 46 -4.69 -14.23 18.27
C PRO A 46 -4.80 -14.03 19.79
N PHE A 47 -5.22 -12.85 20.24
CA PHE A 47 -5.39 -12.51 21.66
C PHE A 47 -6.86 -12.26 22.03
N GLY A 48 -7.81 -12.74 21.20
CA GLY A 48 -9.22 -12.36 21.29
C GLY A 48 -9.53 -11.05 20.55
N VAL A 49 -10.83 -10.74 20.37
CA VAL A 49 -11.28 -9.64 19.50
C VAL A 49 -10.82 -8.28 20.00
N ILE A 50 -11.14 -7.93 21.26
CA ILE A 50 -10.87 -6.60 21.81
C ILE A 50 -9.36 -6.31 21.92
N PRO A 51 -8.53 -7.18 22.53
CA PRO A 51 -7.10 -6.88 22.65
C PRO A 51 -6.41 -6.80 21.29
N SER A 52 -6.76 -7.68 20.35
CA SER A 52 -6.19 -7.64 18.99
C SER A 52 -6.55 -6.34 18.26
N PHE A 53 -7.77 -5.83 18.43
CA PHE A 53 -8.19 -4.56 17.87
C PHE A 53 -7.44 -3.37 18.46
N VAL A 54 -7.34 -3.30 19.79
CA VAL A 54 -6.60 -2.23 20.47
C VAL A 54 -5.13 -2.22 20.01
N ILE A 55 -4.47 -3.38 20.01
CA ILE A 55 -3.09 -3.51 19.55
C ILE A 55 -2.96 -3.07 18.09
N ALA A 56 -3.84 -3.55 17.21
CA ALA A 56 -3.81 -3.20 15.79
C ALA A 56 -4.02 -1.69 15.56
N ILE A 57 -4.92 -1.04 16.28
CA ILE A 57 -5.13 0.41 16.22
C ILE A 57 -3.87 1.15 16.67
N VAL A 58 -3.28 0.76 17.81
CA VAL A 58 -2.03 1.36 18.30
C VAL A 58 -0.91 1.21 17.26
N ILE A 59 -0.77 0.04 16.65
CA ILE A 59 0.21 -0.22 15.59
C ILE A 59 -0.07 0.67 14.36
N MET A 60 -1.33 0.83 13.94
CA MET A 60 -1.68 1.71 12.81
C MET A 60 -1.29 3.16 13.07
N PHE A 61 -1.56 3.68 14.27
CA PHE A 61 -1.15 5.03 14.67
C PHE A 61 0.37 5.15 14.74
N GLY A 62 1.05 4.21 15.41
CA GLY A 62 2.51 4.17 15.55
C GLY A 62 3.21 4.13 14.19
N HIS A 63 2.71 3.30 13.27
CA HIS A 63 3.25 3.18 11.92
C HIS A 63 3.29 4.54 11.18
N ARG A 64 2.25 5.37 11.34
CA ARG A 64 2.20 6.70 10.71
C ARG A 64 3.36 7.60 11.14
N PHE A 65 3.76 7.53 12.40
CA PHE A 65 4.88 8.30 12.94
C PHE A 65 6.25 7.83 12.44
N LEU A 66 6.36 6.57 12.00
CA LEU A 66 7.61 6.03 11.43
C LEU A 66 7.66 6.19 9.90
N ALA A 67 6.55 5.95 9.21
CA ALA A 67 6.47 5.95 7.76
C ALA A 67 6.60 7.35 7.14
N ILE A 68 6.04 8.39 7.79
CA ILE A 68 6.12 9.76 7.27
C ILE A 68 7.56 10.29 7.30
N PRO A 69 8.31 10.23 8.42
CA PRO A 69 9.72 10.63 8.45
C PRO A 69 10.57 9.82 7.48
N PHE A 70 10.33 8.51 7.38
CA PHE A 70 11.02 7.67 6.39
C PHE A 70 10.79 8.16 4.96
N MET A 71 9.54 8.43 4.58
CA MET A 71 9.22 8.99 3.27
C MET A 71 9.92 10.32 3.05
N ASN A 72 9.80 11.26 4.00
CA ASN A 72 10.39 12.58 3.87
C ASN A 72 11.92 12.54 3.75
N HIS A 73 12.58 11.62 4.44
CA HIS A 73 14.02 11.46 4.40
C HIS A 73 14.51 10.84 3.09
N TYR A 74 13.80 9.84 2.56
CA TYR A 74 14.25 9.07 1.39
C TYR A 74 13.54 9.44 0.07
N ARG A 75 12.60 10.39 0.05
CA ARG A 75 11.86 10.78 -1.19
C ARG A 75 12.75 11.30 -2.31
N HIS A 76 13.93 11.83 -1.96
CA HIS A 76 14.94 12.33 -2.91
C HIS A 76 16.02 11.29 -3.26
N GLN A 77 15.82 10.04 -2.85
CA GLN A 77 16.78 8.95 -3.09
C GLN A 77 16.12 7.75 -3.74
N ARG A 78 14.78 7.69 -3.76
CA ARG A 78 13.99 6.56 -4.23
C ARG A 78 12.95 7.00 -5.24
N CYS A 79 12.82 6.19 -6.28
CA CYS A 79 11.70 6.31 -7.20
C CYS A 79 10.39 5.95 -6.49
N PHE A 80 9.43 6.88 -6.46
CA PHE A 80 8.10 6.65 -5.91
C PHE A 80 7.37 5.47 -6.57
N TRP A 81 7.54 5.30 -7.88
CA TRP A 81 6.81 4.27 -8.63
C TRP A 81 7.36 2.87 -8.38
N CYS A 82 8.67 2.65 -8.64
CA CYS A 82 9.26 1.30 -8.59
C CYS A 82 10.01 1.00 -7.29
N GLY A 83 10.18 1.98 -6.40
CA GLY A 83 10.85 1.83 -5.10
C GLY A 83 12.37 1.79 -5.14
N ARG A 84 12.98 1.67 -6.33
CA ARG A 84 14.44 1.58 -6.52
C ARG A 84 15.12 2.88 -6.15
N THR A 85 16.32 2.78 -5.58
CA THR A 85 17.19 3.94 -5.36
C THR A 85 17.79 4.41 -6.69
N ALA A 86 17.62 5.68 -7.04
CA ALA A 86 18.20 6.27 -8.23
C ALA A 86 18.59 7.72 -7.94
N ARG A 87 19.75 8.17 -8.44
CA ARG A 87 20.24 9.56 -8.28
C ARG A 87 19.54 10.54 -9.25
N THR A 88 18.22 10.42 -9.42
CA THR A 88 17.30 11.27 -10.23
C THR A 88 17.38 11.24 -11.76
N ARG A 89 16.20 11.25 -12.43
CA ARG A 89 15.87 12.01 -13.67
C ARG A 89 14.33 12.13 -13.78
N ASN A 90 13.79 13.29 -13.38
CA ASN A 90 12.38 13.71 -13.30
C ASN A 90 11.83 13.78 -11.88
N THR A 91 11.38 14.99 -11.52
CA THR A 91 10.68 15.30 -10.29
C THR A 91 9.28 15.76 -10.68
N ILE A 92 8.26 15.28 -9.96
CA ILE A 92 6.89 15.77 -10.11
C ILE A 92 6.42 16.37 -8.80
N GLY A 93 5.76 17.52 -8.89
CA GLY A 93 5.08 18.15 -7.78
C GLY A 93 3.66 17.60 -7.64
N ILE A 94 3.33 17.06 -6.47
CA ILE A 94 1.99 16.56 -6.15
C ILE A 94 1.37 17.49 -5.13
N SER A 95 0.13 17.91 -5.37
CA SER A 95 -0.64 18.63 -4.36
C SER A 95 -1.35 17.64 -3.43
N ALA A 96 -0.81 17.46 -2.23
CA ALA A 96 -1.37 16.57 -1.19
C ALA A 96 -1.60 17.36 0.11
N GLY A 97 -2.31 18.49 0.01
CA GLY A 97 -2.45 19.48 1.09
C GLY A 97 -1.24 20.43 1.21
N GLN A 98 -0.04 19.91 0.96
CA GLN A 98 1.17 20.67 0.64
C GLN A 98 1.78 20.13 -0.66
N ILE A 99 2.52 20.97 -1.38
CA ILE A 99 3.26 20.54 -2.56
C ILE A 99 4.39 19.63 -2.09
N GLN A 100 4.33 18.36 -2.50
CA GLN A 100 5.38 17.39 -2.25
C GLN A 100 6.05 17.02 -3.57
N GLU A 101 7.36 17.21 -3.61
CA GLU A 101 8.18 16.73 -4.71
C GLU A 101 8.51 15.26 -4.49
N ILE A 102 8.29 14.46 -5.52
CA ILE A 102 8.69 13.06 -5.54
C ILE A 102 9.57 12.76 -6.75
N GLU A 103 10.51 11.85 -6.57
CA GLU A 103 11.43 11.46 -7.62
C GLU A 103 10.97 10.22 -8.37
N LEU A 104 11.29 10.20 -9.66
CA LEU A 104 11.01 9.10 -10.57
C LEU A 104 12.28 8.76 -11.34
N CYS A 105 12.57 7.47 -11.50
CA CYS A 105 13.83 7.04 -12.09
C CYS A 105 13.82 6.97 -13.63
N ARG A 106 12.64 6.95 -14.26
CA ARG A 106 12.45 6.74 -15.70
C ARG A 106 11.20 7.49 -16.18
N GLU A 107 11.15 7.82 -17.47
CA GLU A 107 9.96 8.39 -18.12
C GLU A 107 8.75 7.46 -17.99
N GLU A 108 8.94 6.15 -18.19
CA GLU A 108 7.87 5.15 -17.98
C GLU A 108 7.32 5.17 -16.54
N CYS A 109 8.18 5.36 -15.55
CA CYS A 109 7.75 5.49 -14.15
C CYS A 109 6.96 6.79 -13.95
N THR A 110 7.35 7.86 -14.64
CA THR A 110 6.67 9.15 -14.61
C THR A 110 5.27 9.04 -15.20
N GLY A 111 5.14 8.54 -16.43
CA GLY A 111 3.83 8.38 -17.08
C GLY A 111 2.89 7.51 -16.24
N ASN A 112 3.36 6.35 -15.76
CA ASN A 112 2.55 5.49 -14.90
C ASN A 112 2.15 6.15 -13.58
N ALA A 113 3.06 6.87 -12.92
CA ALA A 113 2.75 7.56 -11.67
C ALA A 113 1.70 8.66 -11.89
N LEU A 114 1.83 9.47 -12.96
CA LEU A 114 0.87 10.52 -13.28
C LEU A 114 -0.53 9.94 -13.56
N ARG A 115 -0.63 8.88 -14.36
CA ARG A 115 -1.91 8.18 -14.61
C ARG A 115 -2.51 7.62 -13.32
N PHE A 116 -1.67 7.03 -12.47
CA PHE A 116 -2.10 6.52 -11.18
C PHE A 116 -2.67 7.63 -10.28
N PHE A 117 -1.98 8.77 -10.20
CA PHE A 117 -2.47 9.88 -9.39
C PHE A 117 -3.75 10.50 -9.95
N ASP A 118 -3.83 10.71 -11.26
CA ASP A 118 -5.04 11.20 -11.92
C ASP A 118 -6.24 10.28 -11.65
N PHE A 119 -6.06 8.98 -11.86
CA PHE A 119 -7.10 7.99 -11.59
C PHE A 119 -7.56 8.01 -10.13
N CYS A 120 -6.62 8.01 -9.19
CA CYS A 120 -6.93 8.06 -7.76
C CYS A 120 -7.62 9.36 -7.35
N SER A 121 -7.24 10.48 -7.96
CA SER A 121 -7.86 11.78 -7.71
C SER A 121 -9.31 11.80 -8.23
N ALA A 122 -9.50 11.36 -9.48
CA ALA A 122 -10.80 11.31 -10.14
C ALA A 122 -11.79 10.36 -9.43
N ARG A 123 -11.29 9.27 -8.84
CA ARG A 123 -12.11 8.25 -8.16
C ARG A 123 -11.92 8.21 -6.64
N LYS A 124 -11.44 9.31 -6.05
CA LYS A 124 -11.09 9.36 -4.61
C LYS A 124 -12.23 8.93 -3.69
N ILE A 125 -13.46 9.30 -4.00
CA ILE A 125 -14.64 8.97 -3.18
C ILE A 125 -14.91 7.47 -3.26
N LEU A 126 -14.92 6.91 -4.48
CA LEU A 126 -15.17 5.48 -4.69
C LEU A 126 -14.12 4.61 -3.99
N ILE A 127 -12.84 4.96 -4.12
CA ILE A 127 -11.75 4.24 -3.45
C ILE A 127 -11.86 4.37 -1.92
N ARG A 128 -12.21 5.55 -1.39
CA ARG A 128 -12.43 5.74 0.05
C ARG A 128 -13.59 4.91 0.56
N ILE A 129 -14.72 4.91 -0.13
CA ILE A 129 -15.90 4.11 0.20
C ILE A 129 -15.54 2.62 0.22
N GLY A 130 -14.87 2.12 -0.83
CA GLY A 130 -14.50 0.71 -0.96
C GLY A 130 -13.48 0.20 0.06
N ILE A 131 -12.75 1.10 0.73
CA ILE A 131 -11.77 0.75 1.77
C ILE A 131 -12.31 1.04 3.17
N PHE A 132 -12.77 2.27 3.43
CA PHE A 132 -13.13 2.72 4.77
C PHE A 132 -14.48 2.19 5.26
N ILE A 133 -15.50 2.07 4.39
CA ILE A 133 -16.80 1.53 4.82
C ILE A 133 -16.68 0.09 5.33
N PRO A 134 -16.12 -0.87 4.57
CA PRO A 134 -15.98 -2.25 5.07
C PRO A 134 -15.09 -2.31 6.31
N LEU A 135 -14.05 -1.47 6.41
CA LEU A 135 -13.20 -1.40 7.60
C LEU A 135 -13.96 -0.91 8.83
N ILE A 136 -14.65 0.24 8.75
CA ILE A 136 -15.43 0.80 9.86
C ILE A 136 -16.53 -0.18 10.27
N TRP A 137 -17.24 -0.74 9.30
CA TRP A 137 -18.24 -1.78 9.53
C TRP A 137 -17.64 -2.94 10.33
N TYR A 138 -16.50 -3.47 9.88
CA TYR A 138 -15.83 -4.60 10.53
C TYR A 138 -15.38 -4.28 11.95
N LEU A 139 -14.81 -3.08 12.15
CA LEU A 139 -14.30 -2.60 13.44
C LEU A 139 -15.41 -2.36 14.47
N ILE A 140 -16.61 -2.00 14.02
CA ILE A 140 -17.75 -1.76 14.92
C ILE A 140 -18.50 -3.07 15.18
N THR A 141 -18.91 -3.76 14.11
CA THR A 141 -19.84 -4.89 14.23
C THR A 141 -19.17 -6.13 14.83
N THR A 142 -17.88 -6.38 14.58
CA THR A 142 -17.23 -7.59 15.09
C THR A 142 -17.12 -7.61 16.62
N PRO A 143 -16.69 -6.53 17.31
CA PRO A 143 -16.75 -6.43 18.76
C PRO A 143 -18.17 -6.54 19.31
N LEU A 144 -19.15 -5.88 18.68
CA LEU A 144 -20.54 -5.92 19.15
C LEU A 144 -21.14 -7.34 19.05
N ILE A 145 -20.83 -8.09 17.99
CA ILE A 145 -21.21 -9.50 17.87
C ILE A 145 -20.51 -10.34 18.94
N GLN A 146 -19.21 -10.12 19.15
CA GLN A 146 -18.44 -10.86 20.15
C GLN A 146 -18.96 -10.62 21.57
N LEU A 147 -19.38 -9.39 21.88
CA LEU A 147 -19.98 -9.00 23.16
C LEU A 147 -21.47 -9.36 23.25
N GLN A 148 -22.03 -10.06 22.25
CA GLN A 148 -23.43 -10.46 22.18
C GLN A 148 -24.44 -9.29 22.19
N ILE A 149 -23.99 -8.08 21.88
CA ILE A 149 -24.83 -6.88 21.75
C ILE A 149 -25.58 -6.90 20.40
N LEU A 150 -24.96 -7.44 19.36
CA LEU A 150 -25.53 -7.59 18.02
C LEU A 150 -25.61 -9.07 17.64
N GLN A 151 -26.75 -9.52 17.10
CA GLN A 151 -26.84 -10.85 16.51
C GLN A 151 -26.15 -10.88 15.15
N GLY A 152 -25.29 -11.87 14.91
CA GLY A 152 -24.60 -11.99 13.63
C GLY A 152 -23.49 -13.03 13.66
N SER A 153 -22.76 -13.11 12.55
CA SER A 153 -21.69 -14.09 12.34
C SER A 153 -20.38 -13.38 12.01
N VAL A 154 -19.37 -13.58 12.86
CA VAL A 154 -18.02 -13.04 12.64
C VAL A 154 -17.43 -13.52 11.29
N PRO A 155 -17.58 -14.79 10.88
CA PRO A 155 -17.20 -15.22 9.53
C PRO A 155 -17.83 -14.41 8.38
N TRP A 156 -19.12 -14.07 8.47
CA TRP A 156 -19.81 -13.25 7.46
C TRP A 156 -19.28 -11.82 7.44
N ASN A 157 -19.05 -11.21 8.60
CA ASN A 157 -18.42 -9.89 8.68
C ASN A 157 -17.01 -9.89 8.07
N ARG A 158 -16.23 -10.95 8.32
CA ARG A 158 -14.90 -11.12 7.75
C ARG A 158 -14.98 -11.23 6.22
N PHE A 159 -15.93 -12.02 5.70
CA PHE A 159 -16.19 -12.13 4.27
C PHE A 159 -16.49 -10.76 3.64
N ILE A 160 -17.44 -10.00 4.20
CA ILE A 160 -17.81 -8.66 3.70
C ILE A 160 -16.57 -7.76 3.68
N PHE A 161 -15.83 -7.69 4.78
CA PHE A 161 -14.61 -6.90 4.90
C PHE A 161 -13.58 -7.26 3.82
N GLN A 162 -13.25 -8.55 3.69
CA GLN A 162 -12.24 -9.01 2.75
C GLN A 162 -12.67 -8.81 1.30
N PHE A 163 -13.91 -9.17 0.96
CA PHE A 163 -14.42 -9.14 -0.40
C PHE A 163 -14.45 -7.73 -0.98
N PHE A 164 -15.03 -6.75 -0.27
CA PHE A 164 -15.13 -5.37 -0.77
C PHE A 164 -13.77 -4.69 -0.88
N ILE A 165 -12.88 -4.90 0.11
CA ILE A 165 -11.52 -4.38 0.02
C ILE A 165 -10.78 -5.02 -1.15
N ALA A 166 -10.88 -6.34 -1.31
CA ALA A 166 -10.20 -7.07 -2.37
C ALA A 166 -10.64 -6.60 -3.76
N ILE A 167 -11.94 -6.49 -4.02
CA ILE A 167 -12.45 -5.96 -5.29
C ILE A 167 -11.92 -4.54 -5.53
N THR A 168 -11.96 -3.68 -4.52
CA THR A 168 -11.50 -2.29 -4.63
C THR A 168 -10.02 -2.21 -5.02
N VAL A 169 -9.15 -2.94 -4.31
CA VAL A 169 -7.70 -2.87 -4.54
C VAL A 169 -7.27 -3.60 -5.81
N VAL A 170 -7.92 -4.71 -6.17
CA VAL A 170 -7.66 -5.43 -7.43
C VAL A 170 -8.04 -4.54 -8.60
N SER A 171 -9.25 -3.95 -8.57
CA SER A 171 -9.73 -3.04 -9.60
C SER A 171 -8.79 -1.85 -9.75
N LEU A 172 -8.38 -1.22 -8.65
CA LEU A 172 -7.38 -0.14 -8.66
C LEU A 172 -6.07 -0.57 -9.33
N SER A 173 -5.59 -1.79 -9.05
CA SER A 173 -4.32 -2.30 -9.61
C SER A 173 -4.33 -2.47 -11.13
N PHE A 174 -5.51 -2.52 -11.76
CA PHE A 174 -5.66 -2.62 -13.22
C PHE A 174 -6.10 -1.29 -13.84
N LEU A 175 -7.13 -0.67 -13.25
CA LEU A 175 -7.80 0.49 -13.82
C LEU A 175 -7.00 1.78 -13.70
N TYR A 176 -5.96 1.85 -12.86
CA TYR A 176 -5.11 3.06 -12.79
C TYR A 176 -4.54 3.48 -14.16
N ARG A 177 -4.38 2.52 -15.09
CA ARG A 177 -3.86 2.76 -16.45
C ARG A 177 -4.80 3.61 -17.31
N THR A 178 -6.07 3.72 -16.94
CA THR A 178 -7.05 4.57 -17.64
C THR A 178 -6.95 6.04 -17.22
N GLY A 179 -6.14 6.37 -16.22
CA GLY A 179 -5.84 7.75 -15.87
C GLY A 179 -5.02 8.44 -16.96
N ARG A 180 -5.05 9.76 -16.96
CA ARG A 180 -4.31 10.62 -17.89
C ARG A 180 -2.99 11.08 -17.27
N GLU A 181 -2.04 11.43 -18.12
CA GLU A 181 -0.79 12.06 -17.66
C GLU A 181 -1.03 13.55 -17.42
N VAL A 182 -1.22 13.92 -16.16
CA VAL A 182 -1.54 15.29 -15.73
C VAL A 182 -0.29 15.96 -15.16
N LYS A 183 -0.04 17.24 -15.48
CA LYS A 183 1.17 17.96 -15.02
C LYS A 183 1.25 18.15 -13.50
N SER A 184 0.12 18.36 -12.83
CA SER A 184 0.06 18.63 -11.39
C SER A 184 -1.08 17.85 -10.73
N PRO A 185 -0.90 16.55 -10.48
CA PRO A 185 -1.97 15.75 -9.90
C PRO A 185 -2.18 16.13 -8.41
N ALA A 186 -3.46 16.22 -8.02
CA ALA A 186 -3.83 16.27 -6.62
C ALA A 186 -3.98 14.84 -6.08
N PHE A 187 -3.50 14.57 -4.86
CA PHE A 187 -3.63 13.23 -4.28
C PHE A 187 -4.15 13.28 -2.84
N ALA A 188 -5.21 12.51 -2.61
CA ALA A 188 -6.01 12.57 -1.40
C ALA A 188 -5.82 11.35 -0.46
N PHE A 189 -4.79 10.52 -0.71
CA PHE A 189 -4.51 9.30 0.04
C PHE A 189 -3.12 9.38 0.72
N PRO A 190 -2.88 8.56 1.77
CA PRO A 190 -1.59 8.50 2.44
C PRO A 190 -0.47 7.98 1.51
N ILE A 191 0.23 8.90 0.84
CA ILE A 191 1.35 8.62 -0.09
C ILE A 191 2.43 7.77 0.58
N HIS A 192 2.66 7.99 1.88
CA HIS A 192 3.71 7.30 2.63
C HIS A 192 3.61 5.78 2.54
N ASN A 193 2.41 5.20 2.58
CA ASN A 193 2.23 3.74 2.48
C ASN A 193 2.68 3.19 1.12
N LEU A 194 2.37 3.90 0.03
CA LEU A 194 2.80 3.52 -1.32
C LEU A 194 4.30 3.69 -1.50
N PHE A 195 4.88 4.72 -0.86
CA PHE A 195 6.30 5.01 -0.95
C PHE A 195 7.21 3.93 -0.30
N LEU A 196 6.73 3.22 0.73
CA LEU A 196 7.53 2.22 1.46
C LEU A 196 8.14 1.16 0.53
N LEU A 197 7.33 0.59 -0.36
CA LEU A 197 7.79 -0.37 -1.38
C LEU A 197 7.90 0.23 -2.79
N GLY A 198 7.30 1.38 -3.02
CA GLY A 198 7.00 1.90 -4.35
C GLY A 198 5.58 1.52 -4.78
N ALA A 199 4.88 2.44 -5.44
CA ALA A 199 3.47 2.28 -5.80
C ALA A 199 3.23 1.03 -6.67
N ARG A 200 4.11 0.73 -7.63
CA ARG A 200 4.03 -0.48 -8.48
C ARG A 200 4.07 -1.75 -7.65
N ASN A 201 5.03 -1.88 -6.75
CA ASN A 201 5.22 -3.07 -5.94
C ASN A 201 4.05 -3.24 -4.96
N THR A 202 3.59 -2.13 -4.38
CA THR A 202 2.41 -2.12 -3.51
C THR A 202 1.15 -2.59 -4.25
N LEU A 203 0.91 -2.10 -5.47
CA LEU A 203 -0.21 -2.54 -6.31
C LEU A 203 -0.11 -4.02 -6.69
N GLN A 204 1.10 -4.55 -6.91
CA GLN A 204 1.29 -5.99 -7.15
C GLN A 204 0.94 -6.83 -5.92
N VAL A 205 1.41 -6.44 -4.73
CA VAL A 205 1.06 -7.13 -3.47
C VAL A 205 -0.45 -7.10 -3.26
N PHE A 206 -1.08 -5.93 -3.41
CA PHE A 206 -2.54 -5.80 -3.28
C PHE A 206 -3.29 -6.65 -4.30
N ARG A 207 -2.78 -6.78 -5.53
CA ARG A 207 -3.37 -7.64 -6.54
C ARG A 207 -3.32 -9.11 -6.11
N TYR A 208 -2.17 -9.62 -5.69
CA TYR A 208 -2.03 -11.03 -5.29
C TYR A 208 -2.89 -11.35 -4.06
N VAL A 209 -2.81 -10.52 -3.03
CA VAL A 209 -3.60 -10.69 -1.80
C VAL A 209 -5.09 -10.53 -2.09
N GLY A 210 -5.47 -9.56 -2.91
CA GLY A 210 -6.87 -9.32 -3.27
C GLY A 210 -7.47 -10.47 -4.09
N ILE A 211 -6.76 -10.99 -5.09
CA ILE A 211 -7.21 -12.17 -5.86
C ILE A 211 -7.41 -13.37 -4.92
N TRP A 212 -6.46 -13.60 -4.02
CA TRP A 212 -6.56 -14.66 -3.02
C TRP A 212 -7.78 -14.48 -2.10
N TRP A 213 -8.05 -13.26 -1.64
CA TRP A 213 -9.23 -12.96 -0.82
C TRP A 213 -10.53 -13.15 -1.60
N ILE A 214 -10.59 -12.77 -2.88
CA ILE A 214 -11.76 -13.03 -3.73
C ILE A 214 -12.00 -14.53 -3.85
N ALA A 215 -10.95 -15.33 -4.08
CA ALA A 215 -11.07 -16.79 -4.17
C ALA A 215 -11.58 -17.41 -2.87
N ILE A 216 -11.02 -17.03 -1.71
CA ILE A 216 -11.51 -17.50 -0.39
C ILE A 216 -12.96 -17.06 -0.17
N SER A 217 -13.30 -15.83 -0.55
CA SER A 217 -14.65 -15.28 -0.39
C SER A 217 -15.66 -16.05 -1.22
N LEU A 218 -15.30 -16.41 -2.46
CA LEU A 218 -16.12 -17.23 -3.33
C LEU A 218 -16.33 -18.64 -2.74
N LEU A 219 -15.26 -19.30 -2.29
CA LEU A 219 -15.36 -20.60 -1.63
C LEU A 219 -16.24 -20.56 -0.37
N PHE A 220 -16.14 -19.49 0.42
CA PHE A 220 -16.98 -19.29 1.59
C PHE A 220 -18.46 -19.23 1.19
N VAL A 221 -18.82 -18.46 0.16
CA VAL A 221 -20.18 -18.37 -0.36
C VAL A 221 -20.67 -19.73 -0.85
N LEU A 222 -19.90 -20.40 -1.72
CA LEU A 222 -20.27 -21.70 -2.30
C LEU A 222 -20.55 -22.76 -1.22
N ARG A 223 -19.73 -22.78 -0.16
CA ARG A 223 -19.93 -23.69 0.98
C ARG A 223 -21.19 -23.38 1.78
N ASN A 224 -21.44 -22.10 2.07
CA ASN A 224 -22.62 -21.71 2.87
C ASN A 224 -23.94 -21.95 2.12
N PHE A 225 -23.94 -21.85 0.79
CA PHE A 225 -25.10 -22.17 -0.05
C PHE A 225 -25.19 -23.66 -0.44
N ARG A 226 -24.35 -24.53 0.15
CA ARG A 226 -24.31 -25.99 -0.12
C ARG A 226 -24.11 -26.35 -1.59
N LEU A 227 -23.50 -25.47 -2.38
CA LEU A 227 -23.18 -25.74 -3.79
C LEU A 227 -21.96 -26.67 -3.93
N ILE A 228 -21.18 -26.82 -2.85
CA ILE A 228 -20.01 -27.69 -2.77
C ILE A 228 -19.96 -28.34 -1.37
N SER A 229 -19.78 -29.65 -1.32
CA SER A 229 -19.54 -30.45 -0.11
C SER A 229 -18.18 -31.14 -0.23
N PHE A 230 -17.18 -30.61 0.47
CA PHE A 230 -15.88 -31.27 0.69
C PHE A 230 -15.69 -31.50 2.18
#